data_AF-A0A2M6XCS9-F1
#
_entry.id   AF-A0A2M6XCS9-F1
#
_cell.length_a   1.000
_cell.length_b   1.000
_cell.length_c   1.000
_cell.angle_alpha   90.00
_cell.angle_beta   90.00
_cell.angle_gamma   90.00
#
_symmetry.space_group_name_H-M   'P 1'
#
loop_
_entity.id
_entity.type
_entity.pdbx_description
1 polymer ?
#
loop_
_entity_poly.entity_id
_entity_poly.type
_entity_poly.pdbx_seq_one_letter_code
_entity_poly.pdbx_strand_id
1 'polypeptide(L)'
;MKTKIKAKQKAWEFYEAWRQVKSNSPALGCEVRVSLLGWRHITGATGAKKRTFKDMYWRLKLLPYAKQIIETSTTVQNISERKGRKYYALEAMIEIEQDNSKSMRKVRVILLEDKQGNKIFYSVMDKKSGSPHA
;
A
#
# COMPACT_ATOMS: atom_id res chain seq x y z
N MET A 1 1.85 -18.75 17.55
CA MET A 1 0.72 -17.78 17.57
C MET A 1 1.15 -16.37 18.03
N LYS A 2 2.00 -16.26 19.06
CA LYS A 2 2.50 -14.98 19.63
C LYS A 2 3.19 -14.04 18.63
N THR A 3 4.01 -14.55 17.71
CA THR A 3 4.75 -13.73 16.72
C THR A 3 3.84 -13.02 15.71
N LYS A 4 2.69 -13.62 15.38
CA LYS A 4 1.74 -13.12 14.38
C LYS A 4 0.98 -11.89 14.88
N ILE A 5 0.57 -11.93 16.16
CA ILE A 5 -0.10 -10.82 16.83
C ILE A 5 0.85 -9.62 16.92
N LYS A 6 2.13 -9.87 17.28
CA LYS A 6 3.16 -8.83 17.35
C LYS A 6 3.40 -8.12 16.01
N ALA A 7 3.43 -8.87 14.89
CA ALA A 7 3.65 -8.26 13.57
C ALA A 7 2.48 -7.37 13.12
N LYS A 8 1.23 -7.83 13.32
CA LYS A 8 0.04 -7.02 13.02
C LYS A 8 -0.04 -5.77 13.90
N GLN A 9 0.29 -5.92 15.19
CA GLN A 9 0.32 -4.82 16.15
C GLN A 9 1.35 -3.75 15.77
N LYS A 10 2.61 -4.15 15.49
CA LYS A 10 3.65 -3.22 15.02
C LYS A 10 3.26 -2.52 13.71
N ALA A 11 2.68 -3.25 12.77
CA ALA A 11 2.21 -2.68 11.52
C ALA A 11 1.04 -1.70 11.75
N TRP A 12 0.18 -1.97 12.73
CA TRP A 12 -0.90 -1.07 13.14
C TRP A 12 -0.36 0.20 13.79
N GLU A 13 0.61 0.09 14.71
CA GLU A 13 1.26 1.25 15.34
C GLU A 13 1.90 2.16 14.30
N PHE A 14 2.64 1.58 13.35
CA PHE A 14 3.18 2.32 12.21
C PHE A 14 2.07 2.97 11.39
N TYR A 15 1.02 2.21 11.03
CA TYR A 15 -0.07 2.70 10.21
C TYR A 15 -0.84 3.83 10.89
N GLU A 16 -1.09 3.72 12.19
CA GLU A 16 -1.79 4.72 12.98
C GLU A 16 -0.97 6.00 13.08
N ALA A 17 0.33 5.91 13.36
CA ALA A 17 1.22 7.07 13.32
C ALA A 17 1.24 7.71 11.92
N TRP A 18 1.28 6.88 10.87
CA TRP A 18 1.24 7.37 9.49
C TRP A 18 -0.08 8.08 9.16
N ARG A 19 -1.22 7.64 9.72
CA ARG A 19 -2.52 8.31 9.54
C ARG A 19 -2.60 9.71 10.14
N GLN A 20 -1.79 10.01 11.15
CA GLN A 20 -1.78 11.31 11.82
C GLN A 20 -0.87 12.33 11.12
N VAL A 21 -0.06 11.90 10.15
CA VAL A 21 0.84 12.77 9.40
C VAL A 21 0.41 12.88 7.95
N LYS A 22 0.71 14.03 7.35
CA LYS A 22 0.49 14.26 5.92
C LYS A 22 1.56 13.53 5.11
N SER A 23 1.14 12.88 4.03
CA SER A 23 2.06 12.34 3.01
C SER A 23 1.76 13.00 1.68
N ASN A 24 2.65 13.87 1.23
CA ASN A 24 2.53 14.53 -0.06
C ASN A 24 3.09 13.63 -1.16
N SER A 25 2.39 13.53 -2.29
CA SER A 25 2.86 12.77 -3.43
C SER A 25 3.28 13.69 -4.58
N PRO A 26 4.59 13.77 -4.91
CA PRO A 26 5.05 14.56 -6.05
C PRO A 26 4.40 14.13 -7.36
N ALA A 27 4.23 12.82 -7.58
CA ALA A 27 3.58 12.26 -8.77
C ALA A 27 2.13 12.73 -8.98
N LEU A 28 1.43 13.14 -7.92
CA LEU A 28 0.03 13.58 -7.98
C LEU A 28 -0.14 15.07 -7.69
N GLY A 29 0.91 15.75 -7.26
CA GLY A 29 0.86 17.17 -6.86
C GLY A 29 -0.08 17.44 -5.67
N CYS A 30 -0.40 16.42 -4.86
CA CYS A 30 -1.35 16.57 -3.77
C CYS A 30 -1.03 15.67 -2.56
N GLU A 31 -1.72 15.92 -1.45
CA GLU A 31 -1.68 15.08 -0.26
C GLU A 31 -2.40 13.74 -0.52
N VAL A 32 -1.80 12.65 -0.04
CA VAL A 32 -2.39 11.32 0.02
C VAL A 32 -2.83 11.03 1.44
N ARG A 33 -4.13 10.88 1.64
CA ARG A 33 -4.72 10.56 2.93
C ARG A 33 -4.56 9.08 3.25
N VAL A 34 -4.10 8.77 4.45
CA VAL A 34 -4.10 7.40 4.98
C VAL A 34 -5.35 7.23 5.86
N SER A 35 -6.18 6.22 5.57
CA SER A 35 -7.46 6.03 6.25
C SER A 35 -7.70 4.59 6.66
N LEU A 36 -8.68 4.35 7.53
CA LEU A 36 -9.10 3.00 7.91
C LEU A 36 -9.55 2.14 6.72
N LEU A 37 -9.93 2.76 5.59
CA LEU A 37 -10.29 2.04 4.38
C LEU A 37 -9.10 1.21 3.85
N GLY A 38 -7.91 1.80 3.78
CA GLY A 38 -6.70 1.13 3.33
C GLY A 38 -6.30 0.00 4.27
N TRP A 39 -6.38 0.24 5.59
CA TRP A 39 -6.14 -0.80 6.60
C TRP A 39 -7.08 -1.99 6.43
N ARG A 40 -8.40 -1.74 6.41
CA ARG A 40 -9.43 -2.78 6.25
C ARG A 40 -9.23 -3.55 4.95
N HIS A 41 -8.84 -2.86 3.88
CA HIS A 41 -8.51 -3.50 2.63
C HIS A 41 -7.30 -4.43 2.79
N ILE A 42 -6.17 -3.96 3.34
CA ILE A 42 -4.98 -4.79 3.55
C ILE A 42 -5.25 -6.02 4.43
N THR A 43 -6.02 -5.84 5.52
CA THR A 43 -6.33 -6.93 6.46
C THR A 43 -7.47 -7.84 5.98
N GLY A 44 -8.09 -7.56 4.84
CA GLY A 44 -9.20 -8.37 4.31
C GLY A 44 -10.52 -8.21 5.06
N ALA A 45 -10.67 -7.16 5.89
CA ALA A 45 -11.90 -6.88 6.62
C ALA A 45 -13.01 -6.32 5.72
N THR A 46 -12.74 -6.03 4.44
CA THR A 46 -13.73 -5.53 3.47
C THR A 46 -14.60 -6.62 2.84
N GLY A 47 -14.38 -7.91 3.15
CA GLY A 47 -15.22 -9.03 2.71
C GLY A 47 -15.15 -9.40 1.22
N ALA A 48 -14.62 -8.53 0.35
CA ALA A 48 -14.64 -8.73 -1.11
C ALA A 48 -13.74 -9.87 -1.62
N LYS A 49 -12.67 -10.23 -0.90
CA LYS A 49 -11.79 -11.36 -1.24
C LYS A 49 -11.12 -11.89 0.03
N LYS A 50 -11.25 -13.18 0.30
CA LYS A 50 -10.57 -13.85 1.43
C LYS A 50 -9.06 -13.78 1.19
N ARG A 51 -8.35 -12.99 1.99
CA ARG A 51 -6.89 -12.87 1.91
C ARG A 51 -6.24 -14.00 2.68
N THR A 52 -5.20 -14.58 2.09
CA THR A 52 -4.34 -15.51 2.84
C THR A 52 -3.55 -14.71 3.87
N PHE A 53 -3.24 -15.33 5.01
CA PHE A 53 -2.41 -14.70 6.03
C PHE A 53 -1.05 -14.26 5.47
N LYS A 54 -0.46 -15.05 4.56
CA LYS A 54 0.82 -14.75 3.92
C LYS A 54 0.77 -13.46 3.09
N ASP A 55 -0.27 -13.27 2.28
CA ASP A 55 -0.47 -12.03 1.51
C ASP A 55 -0.66 -10.83 2.45
N MET A 56 -1.55 -10.94 3.45
CA MET A 56 -1.75 -9.88 4.44
C MET A 56 -0.44 -9.51 5.16
N TYR A 57 0.28 -10.50 5.69
CA TYR A 57 1.55 -10.28 6.37
C TYR A 57 2.56 -9.55 5.49
N TRP A 58 2.66 -9.94 4.22
CA TRP A 58 3.56 -9.28 3.28
C TRP A 58 3.17 -7.83 3.03
N ARG A 59 1.89 -7.55 2.80
CA ARG A 59 1.39 -6.17 2.63
C ARG A 59 1.64 -5.30 3.86
N LEU A 60 1.47 -5.85 5.06
CA LEU A 60 1.78 -5.14 6.31
C LEU A 60 3.27 -4.79 6.40
N LYS A 61 4.15 -5.71 6.01
CA LYS A 61 5.60 -5.46 5.96
C LYS A 61 5.98 -4.40 4.91
N LEU A 62 5.19 -4.27 3.85
CA LEU A 62 5.40 -3.29 2.78
C LEU A 62 4.96 -1.86 3.14
N LEU A 63 4.29 -1.64 4.27
CA LEU A 63 3.75 -0.32 4.64
C LEU A 63 4.80 0.80 4.71
N PRO A 64 5.98 0.63 5.33
CA PRO A 64 7.00 1.68 5.36
C PRO A 64 7.48 2.06 3.96
N TYR A 65 7.66 1.05 3.09
CA TYR A 65 8.05 1.26 1.71
C TYR A 65 6.92 1.91 0.89
N ALA A 66 5.65 1.63 1.21
CA ALA A 66 4.53 2.30 0.57
C ALA A 66 4.52 3.81 0.85
N LYS A 67 4.80 4.20 2.10
CA LYS A 67 4.96 5.60 2.49
C LYS A 67 6.09 6.25 1.70
N GLN A 68 7.26 5.62 1.69
CA GLN A 68 8.42 6.09 0.92
C GLN A 68 8.06 6.30 -0.55
N ILE A 69 7.41 5.32 -1.20
CA ILE A 69 7.01 5.41 -2.62
C ILE A 69 6.07 6.59 -2.85
N ILE A 70 5.08 6.79 -1.98
CA ILE A 70 4.15 7.91 -2.11
C ILE A 70 4.90 9.23 -2.10
N GLU A 71 5.85 9.37 -1.18
CA GLU A 71 6.57 10.61 -0.90
C GLU A 71 7.70 10.90 -1.90
N THR A 72 8.22 9.90 -2.61
CA THR A 72 9.36 10.07 -3.53
C THR A 72 9.03 9.84 -5.00
N SER A 73 7.92 9.17 -5.33
CA SER A 73 7.56 8.93 -6.73
C SER A 73 7.20 10.22 -7.44
N THR A 74 7.73 10.40 -8.64
CA THR A 74 7.46 11.55 -9.53
C THR A 74 6.51 11.21 -10.68
N THR A 75 6.20 9.92 -10.87
CA THR A 75 5.35 9.45 -11.98
C THR A 75 4.27 8.50 -11.49
N VAL A 76 3.10 8.59 -12.11
CA VAL A 76 2.02 7.59 -11.99
C VAL A 76 2.16 6.57 -13.11
N GLN A 77 2.33 5.29 -12.78
CA GLN A 77 2.53 4.24 -13.79
C GLN A 77 1.22 3.71 -14.38
N ASN A 78 0.10 3.86 -13.68
CA ASN A 78 -1.20 3.45 -14.20
C ASN A 78 -2.34 4.22 -13.53
N ILE A 79 -3.34 4.59 -14.32
CA ILE A 79 -4.63 5.10 -13.87
C ILE A 79 -5.71 4.17 -14.44
N SER A 80 -6.60 3.69 -13.57
CA SER A 80 -7.70 2.81 -13.99
C SER A 80 -8.99 3.18 -13.28
N GLU A 81 -10.11 2.90 -13.91
CA GLU A 81 -11.43 3.11 -13.32
C GLU A 81 -12.20 1.80 -13.22
N ARG A 82 -12.76 1.52 -12.04
CA ARG A 82 -13.57 0.32 -11.80
C ARG A 82 -14.75 0.61 -10.91
N LYS A 83 -15.94 0.27 -11.36
CA LYS A 83 -17.20 0.50 -10.63
C LYS A 83 -17.35 1.98 -10.22
N GLY A 84 -17.01 2.91 -11.13
CA GLY A 84 -17.06 4.35 -10.90
C GLY A 84 -16.04 4.86 -9.87
N ARG A 85 -14.96 4.12 -9.63
CA ARG A 85 -13.86 4.52 -8.73
C ARG A 85 -12.56 4.56 -9.49
N LYS A 86 -11.83 5.66 -9.36
CA LYS A 86 -10.54 5.87 -9.98
C LYS A 86 -9.41 5.39 -9.08
N TYR A 87 -8.45 4.68 -9.65
CA TYR A 87 -7.30 4.11 -8.96
C TYR A 87 -6.02 4.57 -9.64
N TYR A 88 -5.02 4.88 -8.83
CA TYR A 88 -3.68 5.28 -9.28
C TYR A 88 -2.68 4.25 -8.78
N ALA A 89 -1.71 3.92 -9.62
CA ALA A 89 -0.60 3.06 -9.24
C ALA A 89 0.71 3.82 -9.27
N LEU A 90 1.42 3.76 -8.14
CA LEU A 90 2.82 4.16 -8.03
C LEU A 90 3.66 2.88 -7.95
N GLU A 91 4.69 2.75 -8.76
CA GLU A 91 5.60 1.60 -8.81
C GLU A 91 7.04 2.08 -8.60
N ALA A 92 7.79 1.39 -7.73
CA ALA A 92 9.22 1.64 -7.53
C ALA A 92 9.98 0.33 -7.33
N MET A 93 11.26 0.33 -7.72
CA MET A 93 12.21 -0.72 -7.34
C MET A 93 12.81 -0.36 -5.99
N ILE A 94 12.61 -1.21 -4.99
CA ILE A 94 13.07 -0.96 -3.62
C ILE A 94 13.81 -2.18 -3.09
N GLU A 95 14.92 -1.94 -2.40
CA GLU A 95 15.61 -2.95 -1.60
C GLU A 95 14.78 -3.24 -0.34
N ILE A 96 14.31 -4.47 -0.22
CA ILE A 96 13.55 -4.93 0.94
C ILE A 96 14.40 -5.91 1.73
N GLU A 97 14.57 -5.61 3.01
CA GLU A 97 15.21 -6.51 3.97
C GLU A 97 14.21 -7.55 4.52
N GLN A 98 14.56 -8.82 4.40
CA GLN A 98 13.82 -9.96 4.91
C GLN A 98 14.76 -11.03 5.45
N ASP A 99 14.57 -11.41 6.71
CA ASP A 99 15.26 -12.54 7.33
C ASP A 99 16.79 -12.44 7.16
N ASN A 100 17.33 -11.22 7.37
CA ASN A 100 18.73 -10.81 7.17
C ASN A 100 19.24 -10.91 5.72
N SER A 101 18.34 -11.01 4.75
CA SER A 101 18.64 -10.96 3.31
C SER A 101 18.00 -9.73 2.68
N LYS A 102 18.75 -9.05 1.81
CA LYS A 102 18.27 -7.90 1.04
C LYS A 102 17.96 -8.34 -0.38
N SER A 103 16.80 -7.93 -0.88
CA SER A 103 16.38 -8.25 -2.25
C SER A 103 15.71 -7.05 -2.91
N MET A 104 16.08 -6.76 -4.16
CA MET A 104 15.41 -5.76 -4.98
C MET A 104 14.05 -6.28 -5.41
N ARG A 105 12.99 -5.52 -5.12
CA ARG A 105 11.61 -5.89 -5.45
C ARG A 105 10.88 -4.72 -6.07
N LYS A 106 10.01 -5.03 -7.02
CA LYS A 106 9.11 -4.04 -7.61
C LYS A 106 7.88 -3.91 -6.75
N VAL A 107 7.75 -2.82 -6.01
CA VAL A 107 6.61 -2.57 -5.13
C VAL A 107 5.62 -1.66 -5.85
N ARG A 108 4.34 -2.05 -5.83
CA ARG A 108 3.21 -1.27 -6.34
C ARG A 108 2.34 -0.79 -5.19
N VAL A 109 2.19 0.52 -5.09
CA VAL A 109 1.22 1.20 -4.24
C VAL A 109 -0.03 1.53 -5.06
N ILE A 110 -1.19 1.24 -4.49
CA ILE A 110 -2.49 1.57 -5.06
C ILE A 110 -3.12 2.67 -4.22
N LEU A 111 -3.53 3.74 -4.90
CA LEU A 111 -4.30 4.83 -4.33
C LEU A 111 -5.71 4.80 -4.93
N LEU A 112 -6.70 5.16 -4.14
CA LEU A 112 -8.10 5.29 -4.53
C LEU A 112 -8.49 6.76 -4.50
N GLU A 113 -9.24 7.22 -5.48
CA GLU A 113 -9.94 8.50 -5.43
C GLU A 113 -11.29 8.35 -4.74
N ASP A 114 -11.57 9.18 -3.75
CA ASP A 114 -12.92 9.28 -3.20
C ASP A 114 -13.81 10.21 -4.04
N LYS A 115 -15.08 10.32 -3.67
CA LYS A 115 -16.06 11.15 -4.39
C LYS A 115 -15.74 12.65 -4.36
N GLN A 116 -14.87 13.10 -3.45
CA GLN A 116 -14.43 14.49 -3.33
C GLN A 116 -13.13 14.75 -4.09
N GLY A 117 -12.56 13.74 -4.76
CA GLY A 117 -11.30 13.84 -5.48
C GLY A 117 -10.06 13.61 -4.61
N ASN A 118 -10.23 13.32 -3.30
CA ASN A 118 -9.10 13.07 -2.41
C ASN A 118 -8.43 11.74 -2.77
N LYS A 119 -7.10 11.72 -2.72
CA LYS A 119 -6.31 10.51 -2.95
C LYS A 119 -6.11 9.79 -1.62
N ILE A 120 -6.50 8.53 -1.57
CA ILE A 120 -6.46 7.72 -0.36
C ILE A 120 -5.54 6.54 -0.60
N PHE A 121 -4.58 6.31 0.31
CA PHE A 121 -3.82 5.07 0.30
C PHE A 121 -4.76 3.86 0.48
N TYR A 122 -4.76 2.96 -0.51
CA TYR A 122 -5.69 1.83 -0.56
C TYR A 122 -5.00 0.48 -0.38
N SER A 123 -3.82 0.28 -0.98
CA SER A 123 -3.10 -0.98 -0.88
C SER A 123 -1.63 -0.86 -1.27
N VAL A 124 -0.85 -1.87 -0.92
CA VAL A 124 0.51 -2.09 -1.42
C VAL A 124 0.70 -3.56 -1.77
N MET A 125 1.51 -3.88 -2.77
CA MET A 125 1.87 -5.26 -3.14
C MET A 125 3.21 -5.34 -3.86
N ASP A 126 3.83 -6.50 -3.78
CA ASP A 126 4.96 -6.86 -4.64
C ASP A 126 4.43 -7.27 -6.02
N LYS A 127 5.00 -6.69 -7.07
CA LYS A 127 4.70 -7.06 -8.45
C LYS A 127 5.77 -8.06 -8.88
N LYS A 128 5.43 -9.35 -8.77
CA LYS A 128 6.24 -10.39 -9.40
C LYS A 128 6.36 -10.09 -10.89
N SER A 129 7.58 -10.15 -11.42
CA SER A 129 7.82 -10.18 -12.86
C SER A 129 6.94 -11.27 -13.49
N GLY A 130 5.92 -10.87 -14.24
CA GLY A 130 5.02 -11.80 -14.96
C GLY A 130 3.54 -11.85 -14.55
N SER A 131 3.05 -11.02 -13.61
CA SER A 131 1.60 -10.99 -13.33
C SER A 131 0.88 -9.96 -14.23
N PRO A 132 -0.07 -10.37 -15.09
CA PRO A 132 -0.83 -9.43 -15.91
C PRO A 132 -1.75 -8.57 -15.04
N HIS A 133 -2.06 -7.39 -15.55
CA HIS A 133 -2.88 -6.36 -14.93
C HIS A 133 -4.15 -6.94 -14.26
N ALA A 134 -4.14 -6.97 -12.92
CA ALA A 134 -5.29 -7.32 -12.11
C ALA A 134 -6.04 -6.09 -11.63
#